data_AF-A0A9Q4ADU6-F1
#
_entry.id   AF-A0A9Q4ADU6-F1
#
_cell.length_a   1.000
_cell.length_b   1.000
_cell.length_c   1.000
_cell.angle_alpha   90.00
_cell.angle_beta   90.00
_cell.angle_gamma   90.00
#
_symmetry.space_group_name_H-M   'P 1'
#
loop_
_entity.id
_entity.type
_entity.pdbx_description
1 polymer ?
#
loop_
_entity_poly.entity_id
_entity_poly.type
_entity_poly.pdbx_seq_one_letter_code
_entity_poly.pdbx_strand_id
1 'polypeptide(L)'
;MEDVNRMLNSVGKKIFVDHYYEFKDLNISKDLLAKKLLEENPNARKLSGQFIRISFARKIFANNLQKEALEIILNSNRLDEKTIKKAEEIIEREFN
;
A
#
# COMPACT_ATOMS: atom_id res chain seq x y z
N MET A 1 -13.86 -9.88 11.28
CA MET A 1 -12.44 -9.45 11.33
C MET A 1 -12.02 -9.19 9.90
N GLU A 2 -11.52 -8.00 9.59
CA GLU A 2 -11.11 -7.69 8.21
C GLU A 2 -9.75 -8.33 7.92
N ASP A 3 -9.70 -9.10 6.84
CA ASP A 3 -8.49 -9.82 6.44
C ASP A 3 -7.51 -8.87 5.75
N VAL A 4 -6.33 -8.67 6.36
CA VAL A 4 -5.24 -7.84 5.83
C VAL A 4 -4.80 -8.34 4.45
N ASN A 5 -4.83 -9.67 4.19
CA ASN A 5 -4.54 -10.20 2.86
C ASN A 5 -5.54 -9.73 1.81
N ARG A 6 -6.84 -9.70 2.14
CA ARG A 6 -7.87 -9.20 1.23
C ARG A 6 -7.69 -7.72 0.92
N MET A 7 -7.34 -6.92 1.93
CA MET A 7 -7.04 -5.51 1.73
C MET A 7 -5.80 -5.33 0.85
N LEU A 8 -4.70 -6.01 1.15
CA LEU A 8 -3.47 -6.00 0.36
C LEU A 8 -3.69 -6.46 -1.08
N ASN A 9 -4.56 -7.45 -1.32
CA ASN A 9 -4.91 -7.88 -2.67
C ASN A 9 -5.69 -6.80 -3.44
N SER A 10 -6.55 -6.04 -2.74
CA SER A 10 -7.28 -4.93 -3.33
C SER A 10 -6.39 -3.71 -3.59
N VAL A 11 -5.43 -3.44 -2.70
CA VAL A 11 -4.42 -2.37 -2.87
C VAL A 11 -3.37 -2.74 -3.91
N GLY A 12 -2.99 -4.02 -3.98
CA GLY A 12 -1.76 -4.51 -4.60
C GLY A 12 -0.56 -4.37 -3.66
N LYS A 13 0.08 -5.48 -3.31
CA LYS A 13 1.22 -5.52 -2.37
C LYS A 13 2.36 -4.55 -2.75
N LYS A 14 2.82 -4.59 -4.01
CA LYS A 14 3.86 -3.66 -4.50
C LYS A 14 3.42 -2.19 -4.43
N ILE A 15 2.18 -1.89 -4.82
CA ILE A 15 1.63 -0.52 -4.74
C ILE A 15 1.57 -0.05 -3.29
N PHE A 16 1.18 -0.92 -2.35
CA PHE A 16 1.16 -0.60 -0.92
C PHE A 16 2.54 -0.19 -0.42
N VAL A 17 3.59 -0.95 -0.76
CA VAL A 17 4.98 -0.61 -0.40
C VAL A 17 5.44 0.66 -1.10
N ASP A 18 5.16 0.78 -2.40
CA ASP A 18 5.67 1.88 -3.20
C ASP A 18 5.18 3.25 -2.71
N HIS A 19 3.92 3.30 -2.27
CA HIS A 19 3.21 4.50 -1.84
C HIS A 19 2.88 4.51 -0.33
N TYR A 20 3.61 3.73 0.48
CA TYR A 20 3.33 3.52 1.90
C TYR A 20 3.09 4.82 2.68
N TYR A 21 4.02 5.78 2.56
CA TYR A 21 3.93 7.05 3.30
C TYR A 21 2.81 7.96 2.79
N GLU A 22 2.45 7.86 1.51
CA GLU A 22 1.36 8.66 0.94
C GLU A 22 -0.01 8.11 1.33
N PHE A 23 -0.11 6.79 1.51
CA PHE A 23 -1.27 6.17 2.11
C PHE A 23 -1.38 6.49 3.60
N LYS A 24 -0.26 6.57 4.33
CA LYS A 24 -0.20 6.96 5.74
C LYS A 24 -0.61 8.42 5.96
N ASP A 25 -0.23 9.33 5.07
CA ASP A 25 -0.54 10.75 5.19
C ASP A 25 -2.00 11.05 4.81
N LEU A 26 -2.80 11.35 5.83
CA LEU A 26 -4.22 11.69 5.67
C LEU A 26 -4.45 13.12 5.14
N ASN A 27 -3.42 13.98 5.16
CA ASN A 27 -3.50 15.34 4.63
C ASN A 27 -3.45 15.36 3.10
N ILE A 28 -2.91 14.31 2.47
CA ILE A 28 -2.93 14.18 1.02
C ILE A 28 -4.37 13.93 0.57
N SER A 29 -4.87 14.76 -0.35
CA SER A 29 -6.20 14.54 -0.95
C SER A 29 -6.27 13.19 -1.66
N LYS A 30 -7.40 12.48 -1.50
CA LYS A 30 -7.64 11.23 -2.23
C LYS A 30 -7.59 11.45 -3.75
N ASP A 31 -8.08 12.58 -4.25
CA ASP A 31 -8.07 12.91 -5.68
C ASP A 31 -6.65 13.11 -6.21
N LEU A 32 -5.81 13.83 -5.44
CA LEU A 32 -4.41 14.06 -5.81
C LEU A 32 -3.64 12.73 -5.85
N LEU A 33 -3.80 11.91 -4.82
CA LEU A 33 -3.16 10.60 -4.75
C LEU A 33 -3.69 9.66 -5.84
N ALA A 34 -4.98 9.70 -6.15
CA ALA A 34 -5.57 8.86 -7.21
C ALA A 34 -5.03 9.22 -8.60
N LYS A 35 -4.83 10.51 -8.88
CA LYS A 35 -4.20 10.98 -10.12
C LYS A 35 -2.74 10.51 -10.20
N LYS A 36 -1.98 10.71 -9.13
CA LYS A 36 -0.59 10.24 -9.04
C LYS A 36 -0.47 8.74 -9.30
N LEU A 37 -1.28 7.92 -8.61
CA LEU A 37 -1.28 6.46 -8.80
C LEU A 37 -1.68 6.04 -10.22
N LEU A 38 -2.55 6.81 -10.88
CA LEU A 38 -2.95 6.53 -12.26
C LEU A 38 -1.80 6.85 -13.24
N GLU A 39 -1.05 7.92 -13.00
CA GLU A 39 0.07 8.36 -13.84
C GLU A 39 1.31 7.46 -13.67
N GLU A 40 1.62 7.04 -12.45
CA GLU A 40 2.82 6.26 -12.14
C GLU A 40 2.66 4.74 -12.38
N ASN A 41 1.43 4.27 -12.56
CA ASN A 41 1.15 2.86 -12.84
C ASN A 41 0.72 2.67 -14.30
N PRO A 42 1.60 2.18 -15.19
CA PRO A 42 1.26 1.98 -16.61
C PRO A 42 0.14 0.95 -16.84
N ASN A 43 -0.15 0.10 -15.85
CA ASN A 43 -1.24 -0.87 -15.91
C ASN A 43 -2.57 -0.33 -15.37
N ALA A 44 -2.58 0.89 -14.82
CA ALA A 44 -3.79 1.52 -14.31
C ALA A 44 -4.71 1.95 -15.46
N ARG A 45 -6.01 1.66 -15.34
CA ARG A 45 -7.00 1.93 -16.40
C ARG A 45 -7.97 3.06 -16.08
N LYS A 46 -8.28 3.27 -14.79
CA LYS A 46 -9.33 4.20 -14.33
C LYS A 46 -8.98 4.78 -12.96
N LEU A 47 -9.39 6.02 -12.73
CA LEU A 47 -9.32 6.69 -11.41
C LEU A 47 -10.10 5.92 -10.33
N SER A 48 -11.26 5.36 -10.67
CA SER A 48 -12.08 4.59 -9.71
C SER A 48 -11.34 3.42 -9.08
N GLY A 49 -10.47 2.74 -9.86
CA GLY A 49 -9.61 1.69 -9.33
C GLY A 49 -8.58 2.21 -8.32
N GLN A 50 -8.08 3.44 -8.51
CA GLN A 50 -7.10 4.04 -7.60
C GLN A 50 -7.77 4.47 -6.29
N PHE A 51 -8.99 5.00 -6.34
CA PHE A 51 -9.77 5.31 -5.14
C PHE A 51 -10.03 4.07 -4.28
N ILE A 52 -10.25 2.90 -4.89
CA ILE A 52 -10.38 1.63 -4.17
C ILE A 52 -9.08 1.28 -3.45
N ARG A 53 -7.93 1.36 -4.15
CA ARG A 53 -6.61 1.11 -3.56
C ARG A 53 -6.35 2.04 -2.37
N ILE A 54 -6.56 3.35 -2.54
CA ILE A 54 -6.38 4.35 -1.48
C ILE A 54 -7.28 4.05 -0.29
N SER A 55 -8.54 3.68 -0.53
CA SER A 55 -9.50 3.41 0.54
C SER A 55 -9.09 2.20 1.38
N PHE A 56 -8.68 1.09 0.74
CA PHE A 56 -8.19 -0.08 1.48
C PHE A 56 -6.84 0.16 2.15
N ALA A 57 -5.92 0.87 1.50
CA ALA A 57 -4.63 1.19 2.10
C ALA A 57 -4.81 2.07 3.35
N ARG A 58 -5.59 3.14 3.27
CA ARG A 58 -5.91 3.98 4.43
C ARG A 58 -6.65 3.23 5.53
N LYS A 59 -7.44 2.21 5.17
CA LYS A 59 -8.11 1.36 6.15
C LYS A 59 -7.12 0.49 6.93
N ILE A 60 -6.06 -0.02 6.30
CA ILE A 60 -4.97 -0.72 6.99
C ILE A 60 -4.38 0.20 8.08
N PHE A 61 -4.04 1.45 7.72
CA PHE A 61 -3.51 2.43 8.68
C PHE A 61 -4.52 2.81 9.77
N ALA A 62 -5.79 3.04 9.41
CA ALA A 62 -6.83 3.42 10.37
C ALA A 62 -7.10 2.33 11.43
N ASN A 63 -6.78 1.07 11.13
CA ASN A 63 -6.92 -0.06 12.05
C ASN A 63 -5.58 -0.46 12.70
N ASN A 64 -4.50 0.31 12.52
CA ASN A 64 -3.16 0.00 13.00
C ASN A 64 -2.59 -1.36 12.49
N LEU A 65 -2.99 -1.79 11.29
CA LEU A 65 -2.62 -3.08 10.70
C LEU A 65 -1.38 -2.98 9.77
N GLN A 66 -0.72 -1.83 9.71
CA GLN A 66 0.39 -1.58 8.79
C GLN A 66 1.60 -2.50 9.03
N LYS A 67 1.89 -2.86 10.29
CA LYS A 67 3.00 -3.77 10.61
C LYS A 67 2.71 -5.18 10.10
N GLU A 68 1.53 -5.71 10.43
CA GLU A 68 1.05 -7.01 9.91
C GLU A 68 1.04 -7.03 8.38
N ALA A 69 0.60 -5.95 7.74
CA ALA A 69 0.60 -5.83 6.29
C ALA A 69 2.02 -5.94 5.69
N LEU A 70 3.01 -5.29 6.30
CA LEU A 70 4.41 -5.37 5.88
C LEU A 70 4.99 -6.77 6.13
N GLU A 71 4.69 -7.42 7.26
CA GLU A 71 5.11 -8.79 7.55
C GLU A 71 4.54 -9.79 6.52
N ILE A 72 3.28 -9.64 6.12
CA ILE A 72 2.67 -10.44 5.04
C ILE A 72 3.39 -10.21 3.70
N ILE A 73 3.81 -8.98 3.43
CA ILE A 73 4.54 -8.61 2.21
C ILE A 73 5.93 -9.24 2.19
N LEU A 74 6.66 -9.20 3.31
CA LEU A 74 8.00 -9.80 3.42
C LEU A 74 7.99 -11.32 3.20
N ASN A 75 6.91 -11.98 3.63
CA ASN A 75 6.73 -13.43 3.44
C ASN A 75 6.17 -13.80 2.03
N SER A 76 6.04 -12.85 1.10
CA SER A 76 5.44 -13.09 -0.21
C SER A 76 6.47 -13.47 -1.28
N ASN A 77 6.47 -14.74 -1.69
CA ASN A 77 7.35 -15.30 -2.74
C ASN A 77 7.13 -14.76 -4.17
N ARG A 78 6.16 -13.85 -4.38
CA ARG A 78 5.78 -13.31 -5.70
C ARG A 78 6.23 -11.88 -5.95
N LEU A 79 6.97 -11.29 -5.02
CA LEU A 79 7.44 -9.90 -5.13
C LEU A 79 8.91 -9.87 -5.55
N ASP A 80 9.28 -8.84 -6.29
CA ASP A 80 10.67 -8.58 -6.63
C ASP A 80 11.47 -8.12 -5.40
N GLU A 81 12.77 -8.37 -5.44
CA GLU A 81 13.71 -8.07 -4.34
C GLU A 81 13.67 -6.58 -3.94
N LYS A 82 13.51 -5.67 -4.90
CA LYS A 82 13.43 -4.23 -4.62
C LYS A 82 12.20 -3.89 -3.78
N THR A 83 11.05 -4.50 -4.08
CA THR A 83 9.83 -4.35 -3.28
C THR A 83 10.02 -4.91 -1.86
N ILE A 84 10.64 -6.08 -1.72
CA ILE A 84 10.91 -6.70 -0.41
C ILE A 84 11.83 -5.80 0.43
N LYS A 85 12.97 -5.39 -0.13
CA LYS A 85 13.94 -4.52 0.54
C LYS A 85 13.32 -3.21 1.02
N LYS A 86 12.48 -2.58 0.19
CA LYS A 86 11.77 -1.35 0.59
C LYS A 86 10.79 -1.60 1.75
N ALA A 87 10.16 -2.77 1.82
CA ALA A 87 9.30 -3.13 2.96
C ALA A 87 10.13 -3.35 4.24
N GLU A 88 11.32 -3.96 4.16
CA GLU A 88 12.25 -4.08 5.29
C GLU A 88 12.69 -2.71 5.81
N GLU A 89 13.08 -1.81 4.91
CA GLU A 89 13.46 -0.43 5.24
C GLU A 89 12.32 0.34 5.93
N ILE A 90 11.06 0.10 5.53
CA ILE A 90 9.90 0.69 6.19
C ILE A 90 9.72 0.11 7.60
N ILE A 91 9.87 -1.21 7.78
CA ILE A 91 9.75 -1.82 9.12
C ILE A 91 10.81 -1.24 10.06
N GLU A 92 12.05 -1.20 9.61
CA GLU A 92 13.17 -0.66 10.40
C GLU A 92 12.92 0.79 10.82
N ARG A 93 12.35 1.61 9.92
CA ARG A 93 12.10 3.03 10.21
C ARG A 93 10.90 3.28 11.11
N GLU A 94 9.90 2.41 11.07
CA GLU A 94 8.59 2.67 11.71
C GLU A 94 8.36 1.87 12.99
N PHE A 95 9.08 0.76 13.20
CA PHE A 95 8.82 -0.17 14.31
C PHE A 95 10.06 -0.62 15.09
N ASN A 96 11.25 -0.15 14.73
CA ASN A 96 12.50 -0.33 15.48
C ASN A 96 13.02 1.02 15.97
#